data_AF-A0A1H7JE04-F1
#
_entry.id   AF-A0A1H7JE04-F1
#
_cell.length_a   1.000
_cell.length_b   1.000
_cell.length_c   1.000
_cell.angle_alpha   90.00
_cell.angle_beta   90.00
_cell.angle_gamma   90.00
#
_symmetry.space_group_name_H-M   'P 1'
#
loop_
_entity.id
_entity.type
_entity.pdbx_description
1 polymer ?
#
loop_
_entity_poly.entity_id
_entity_poly.type
_entity_poly.pdbx_seq_one_letter_code
_entity_poly.pdbx_strand_id
1 'polypeptide(L)'
;MRIGIVVHGPNIIDSGYALKLIDLLKNYGNISVRLGGTMGRTAVIDASLENIIDITRKLVPSDSLKIFSDEGVDLIFLLNYGKSNVTGQVFGYKVYNHYADKVTENNVPVIQIERPGEEDGSIIPWNNDLDIVRDLSKKLNLAIVYPNEVYENHIKQDNANVNQRIVHGVSPDENIMVNSVVIGKTNSDKLTLIARDNHIVDIIGGELKQHGLEKLGEVDLDSAIVKTGLLRHAKVTPRVISTNKSNDYKITFLDHAGEDVYKFRDSSLVITVGDDTTLISSDILYRFDIPVIGITDGDLDKVVEDGFKVKNSIIFEVERGFDDVVGRDIKRIMFDDAQESFNYLNIEEVRDKIIEIINNINCKYKISYIE
;
A
#
# COMPACT_ATOMS: atom_id res chain seq x y z
N MET A 1 7.01 7.30 -30.38
CA MET A 1 6.80 6.17 -29.47
C MET A 1 5.74 6.57 -28.44
N ARG A 2 4.78 5.71 -28.16
CA ARG A 2 3.86 5.80 -27.01
C ARG A 2 4.48 5.02 -25.87
N ILE A 3 4.70 5.68 -24.73
CA ILE A 3 5.41 5.11 -23.58
C ILE A 3 4.47 5.09 -22.38
N GLY A 4 4.25 3.91 -21.82
CA GLY A 4 3.60 3.77 -20.52
C GLY A 4 4.63 3.85 -19.39
N ILE A 5 4.33 4.59 -18.33
CA ILE A 5 5.17 4.65 -17.12
C ILE A 5 4.33 4.22 -15.92
N VAL A 6 4.73 3.14 -15.27
CA VAL A 6 4.16 2.68 -14.00
C VAL A 6 5.09 3.11 -12.87
N VAL A 7 4.61 4.02 -12.03
CA VAL A 7 5.33 4.45 -10.81
C VAL A 7 4.87 3.57 -9.65
N HIS A 8 5.79 2.95 -8.93
CA HIS A 8 5.46 2.10 -7.77
C HIS A 8 6.05 2.62 -6.46
N GLY A 9 5.19 2.66 -5.43
CA GLY A 9 5.57 2.97 -4.07
C GLY A 9 5.83 4.46 -3.82
N PRO A 10 5.86 4.89 -2.55
CA PRO A 10 6.10 6.29 -2.20
C PRO A 10 7.58 6.70 -2.37
N ASN A 11 8.54 5.80 -2.12
CA ASN A 11 9.97 6.13 -2.07
C ASN A 11 10.53 6.73 -3.38
N ILE A 12 10.07 6.26 -4.55
CA ILE A 12 10.50 6.82 -5.84
C ILE A 12 9.97 8.25 -6.05
N ILE A 13 8.84 8.59 -5.45
CA ILE A 13 8.23 9.92 -5.50
C ILE A 13 8.91 10.84 -4.47
N ASP A 14 9.03 10.37 -3.23
CA ASP A 14 9.61 11.13 -2.12
C ASP A 14 11.09 11.47 -2.35
N SER A 15 11.83 10.61 -3.04
CA SER A 15 13.22 10.88 -3.47
C SER A 15 13.34 11.88 -4.64
N GLY A 16 12.22 12.28 -5.24
CA GLY A 16 12.17 13.15 -6.41
C GLY A 16 12.58 12.49 -7.72
N TYR A 17 12.97 11.21 -7.71
CA TYR A 17 13.41 10.50 -8.92
C TYR A 17 12.26 10.19 -9.88
N ALA A 18 11.03 10.01 -9.40
CA ALA A 18 9.86 9.82 -10.26
C ALA A 18 9.74 10.95 -11.28
N LEU A 19 9.76 12.21 -10.82
CA LEU A 19 9.65 13.37 -11.70
C LEU A 19 10.86 13.50 -12.64
N LYS A 20 12.09 13.32 -12.12
CA LYS A 20 13.32 13.36 -12.93
C LYS A 20 13.28 12.32 -14.07
N LEU A 21 12.83 11.11 -13.79
CA LEU A 21 12.72 10.04 -14.78
C LEU A 21 11.58 10.29 -15.77
N ILE A 22 10.43 10.75 -15.31
CA ILE A 22 9.31 11.15 -16.18
C ILE A 22 9.78 12.22 -17.17
N ASP A 23 10.49 13.25 -16.72
CA ASP A 23 11.00 14.32 -17.58
C ASP A 23 12.09 13.84 -18.54
N LEU A 24 12.96 12.93 -18.10
CA LEU A 24 13.94 12.28 -18.98
C LEU A 24 13.25 11.47 -20.08
N LEU A 25 12.23 10.67 -19.73
CA LEU A 25 11.56 9.74 -20.63
C LEU A 25 10.69 10.44 -21.69
N LYS A 26 10.23 11.67 -21.43
CA LYS A 26 9.58 12.53 -22.45
C LYS A 26 10.43 12.72 -23.71
N ASN A 27 11.75 12.65 -23.59
CA ASN A 27 12.65 12.81 -24.74
C ASN A 27 12.62 11.61 -25.71
N TYR A 28 11.97 10.50 -25.34
CA TYR A 28 11.90 9.28 -26.15
C TYR A 28 10.52 9.06 -26.78
N GLY A 29 9.49 9.81 -26.36
CA GLY A 29 8.14 9.64 -26.87
C GLY A 29 7.06 10.33 -26.05
N ASN A 30 5.81 10.14 -26.48
CA ASN A 30 4.64 10.59 -25.76
C ASN A 30 4.41 9.67 -24.57
N ILE A 31 4.37 10.23 -23.37
CA ILE A 31 4.26 9.47 -22.13
C ILE A 31 2.83 9.48 -21.57
N SER A 32 2.44 8.37 -20.97
CA SER A 32 1.28 8.26 -20.08
C SER A 32 1.77 7.65 -18.77
N VAL A 33 1.42 8.26 -17.64
CA VAL A 33 1.96 7.86 -16.32
C VAL A 33 0.82 7.49 -15.38
N ARG A 34 0.94 6.35 -14.70
CA ARG A 34 0.01 5.92 -13.66
C ARG A 34 0.74 5.33 -12.46
N LEU A 35 0.08 5.34 -11.32
CA LEU A 35 0.63 4.78 -10.10
C LEU A 35 0.13 3.34 -9.83
N GLY A 36 1.02 2.48 -9.35
CA GLY A 36 0.67 1.24 -8.65
C GLY A 36 0.90 1.34 -7.14
N GLY A 37 -0.15 1.06 -6.34
CA GLY A 37 -0.09 0.96 -4.88
C GLY A 37 -0.67 2.15 -4.09
N THR A 38 -1.20 1.86 -2.89
CA THR A 38 -1.96 2.82 -2.07
C THR A 38 -1.11 3.99 -1.54
N MET A 39 0.01 3.72 -0.85
CA MET A 39 0.83 4.79 -0.25
C MET A 39 1.54 5.67 -1.27
N GLY A 40 1.74 5.18 -2.49
CA GLY A 40 2.23 6.02 -3.58
C GLY A 40 1.26 7.16 -3.88
N ARG A 41 -0.06 6.97 -3.72
CA ARG A 41 -1.06 8.03 -3.98
C ARG A 41 -0.88 9.17 -3.00
N THR A 42 -0.56 8.83 -1.74
CA THR A 42 -0.26 9.80 -0.68
C THR A 42 0.96 10.62 -1.07
N ALA A 43 2.01 9.95 -1.57
CA ALA A 43 3.22 10.63 -2.03
C ALA A 43 3.00 11.51 -3.26
N VAL A 44 2.19 11.07 -4.23
CA VAL A 44 1.80 11.91 -5.38
C VAL A 44 1.10 13.19 -4.91
N ILE A 45 0.14 13.07 -3.98
CA ILE A 45 -0.57 14.24 -3.43
C ILE A 45 0.40 15.15 -2.70
N ASP A 46 1.23 14.65 -1.79
CA ASP A 46 2.18 15.48 -1.05
C ASP A 46 3.15 16.21 -1.99
N ALA A 47 3.56 15.57 -3.09
CA ALA A 47 4.44 16.14 -4.10
C ALA A 47 3.72 17.02 -5.16
N SER A 48 2.40 17.17 -5.10
CA SER A 48 1.58 17.91 -6.09
C SER A 48 1.71 17.36 -7.53
N LEU A 49 1.79 16.04 -7.68
CA LEU A 49 2.03 15.36 -8.95
C LEU A 49 0.78 14.75 -9.59
N GLU A 50 -0.43 15.00 -9.07
CA GLU A 50 -1.67 14.39 -9.56
C GLU A 50 -2.01 14.75 -11.00
N ASN A 51 -1.52 15.90 -11.48
CA ASN A 51 -1.68 16.33 -12.88
C ASN A 51 -0.69 15.62 -13.83
N ILE A 52 0.28 14.88 -13.29
CA ILE A 52 1.33 14.19 -14.04
C ILE A 52 1.16 12.67 -13.93
N ILE A 53 0.84 12.18 -12.74
CA ILE A 53 0.70 10.76 -12.42
C ILE A 53 -0.77 10.46 -12.12
N ASP A 54 -1.40 9.61 -12.94
CA ASP A 54 -2.77 9.18 -12.71
C ASP A 54 -2.86 8.32 -11.44
N ILE A 55 -3.62 8.83 -10.47
CA ILE A 55 -3.95 8.21 -9.19
C ILE A 55 -5.46 8.03 -9.00
N THR A 56 -6.25 8.07 -10.07
CA THR A 56 -7.71 8.00 -10.01
C THR A 56 -8.22 6.61 -9.62
N ARG A 57 -7.46 5.56 -9.98
CA ARG A 57 -7.82 4.15 -9.72
C ARG A 57 -6.84 3.51 -8.75
N LYS A 58 -7.34 2.67 -7.84
CA LYS A 58 -6.49 1.74 -7.08
C LYS A 58 -6.06 0.62 -8.04
N LEU A 59 -4.78 0.61 -8.40
CA LEU A 59 -4.17 -0.40 -9.26
C LEU A 59 -2.98 -1.04 -8.55
N VAL A 60 -2.80 -2.34 -8.76
CA VAL A 60 -1.52 -3.01 -8.49
C VAL A 60 -0.61 -2.88 -9.71
N PRO A 61 0.74 -2.92 -9.55
CA PRO A 61 1.66 -2.67 -10.66
C PRO A 61 1.47 -3.58 -11.88
N SER A 62 1.18 -4.87 -11.69
CA SER A 62 0.97 -5.80 -12.81
C SER A 62 -0.29 -5.49 -13.62
N ASP A 63 -1.36 -5.00 -12.97
CA ASP A 63 -2.55 -4.51 -13.66
C ASP A 63 -2.24 -3.23 -14.45
N SER A 64 -1.42 -2.34 -13.89
CA SER A 64 -0.98 -1.12 -14.59
C SER A 64 -0.18 -1.44 -15.86
N LEU A 65 0.68 -2.46 -15.82
CA LEU A 65 1.37 -2.97 -17.02
C LEU A 65 0.36 -3.52 -18.05
N LYS A 66 -0.59 -4.35 -17.59
CA LYS A 66 -1.61 -4.95 -18.46
C LYS A 66 -2.46 -3.88 -19.17
N ILE A 67 -2.94 -2.88 -18.43
CA ILE A 67 -3.75 -1.79 -19.00
C ILE A 67 -2.95 -1.03 -20.07
N PHE A 68 -1.66 -0.77 -19.87
CA PHE A 68 -0.84 -0.11 -20.90
C PHE A 68 -0.67 -0.99 -22.14
N SER A 69 -0.49 -2.30 -21.94
CA SER A 69 -0.44 -3.26 -23.04
C SER A 69 -1.74 -3.29 -23.84
N ASP A 70 -2.90 -3.31 -23.15
CA ASP A 70 -4.23 -3.26 -23.78
C ASP A 70 -4.49 -1.93 -24.53
N GLU A 71 -3.94 -0.82 -24.04
CA GLU A 71 -3.94 0.50 -24.72
C GLU A 71 -2.97 0.55 -25.93
N GLY A 72 -2.19 -0.52 -26.11
CA GLY A 72 -1.28 -0.71 -27.23
C GLY A 72 -0.07 0.21 -27.18
N VAL A 73 0.49 0.54 -26.01
CA VAL A 73 1.74 1.33 -25.96
C VAL A 73 2.90 0.57 -26.59
N ASP A 74 3.92 1.30 -27.05
CA ASP A 74 5.07 0.71 -27.74
C ASP A 74 6.16 0.21 -26.76
N LEU A 75 6.18 0.76 -25.53
CA LEU A 75 7.18 0.48 -24.49
C LEU A 75 6.60 0.83 -23.12
N ILE A 76 6.90 0.03 -22.09
CA ILE A 76 6.51 0.30 -20.70
C ILE A 76 7.74 0.41 -19.80
N PHE A 77 7.78 1.46 -18.97
CA PHE A 77 8.72 1.58 -17.86
C PHE A 77 8.05 1.27 -16.52
N LEU A 78 8.68 0.42 -15.72
CA LEU A 78 8.35 0.19 -14.31
C LEU A 78 9.37 0.94 -13.44
N LEU A 79 8.94 2.01 -12.77
CA LEU A 79 9.80 2.81 -11.89
C LEU A 79 9.60 2.36 -10.44
N ASN A 80 10.67 1.94 -9.79
CA ASN A 80 10.61 1.48 -8.41
C ASN A 80 11.85 1.91 -7.61
N TYR A 81 11.68 2.01 -6.29
CA TYR A 81 12.73 2.33 -5.33
C TYR A 81 12.58 1.40 -4.13
N GLY A 82 13.05 0.17 -4.28
CA GLY A 82 13.06 -0.85 -3.24
C GLY A 82 13.97 -0.46 -2.05
N LYS A 83 13.82 -1.20 -0.94
CA LYS A 83 14.70 -1.05 0.24
C LYS A 83 16.15 -1.43 -0.09
N SER A 84 16.31 -2.45 -0.92
CA SER A 84 17.58 -2.92 -1.47
C SER A 84 17.43 -3.30 -2.95
N ASN A 85 18.54 -3.46 -3.68
CA ASN A 85 18.52 -4.04 -5.03
C ASN A 85 17.80 -5.40 -5.08
N VAL A 86 17.97 -6.25 -4.06
CA VAL A 86 17.30 -7.55 -3.93
C VAL A 86 15.78 -7.38 -3.90
N THR A 87 15.26 -6.52 -3.01
CA THR A 87 13.81 -6.30 -2.91
C THR A 87 13.23 -5.79 -4.23
N GLY A 88 13.96 -4.90 -4.91
CA GLY A 88 13.55 -4.30 -6.17
C GLY A 88 13.51 -5.28 -7.33
N GLN A 89 14.55 -6.11 -7.44
CA GLN A 89 14.65 -7.15 -8.47
C GLN A 89 13.57 -8.22 -8.30
N VAL A 90 13.35 -8.69 -7.07
CA VAL A 90 12.29 -9.68 -6.76
C VAL A 90 10.90 -9.09 -7.00
N PHE A 91 10.68 -7.83 -6.60
CA PHE A 91 9.43 -7.11 -6.88
C PHE A 91 9.16 -7.06 -8.40
N GLY A 92 10.15 -6.62 -9.17
CA GLY A 92 10.06 -6.53 -10.62
C GLY A 92 9.76 -7.87 -11.28
N TYR A 93 10.45 -8.92 -10.85
CA TYR A 93 10.24 -10.28 -11.34
C TYR A 93 8.79 -10.72 -11.12
N LYS A 94 8.25 -10.56 -9.90
CA LYS A 94 6.87 -10.94 -9.58
C LYS A 94 5.86 -10.12 -10.37
N VAL A 95 6.06 -8.80 -10.46
CA VAL A 95 5.17 -7.90 -11.21
C VAL A 95 5.13 -8.25 -12.69
N TYR A 96 6.30 -8.50 -13.30
CA TYR A 96 6.40 -8.85 -14.70
C TYR A 96 5.78 -10.22 -15.00
N ASN A 97 6.04 -11.26 -14.20
CA ASN A 97 5.44 -12.59 -14.42
C ASN A 97 3.92 -12.56 -14.26
N HIS A 98 3.40 -11.91 -13.20
CA HIS A 98 1.95 -11.73 -13.07
C HIS A 98 1.32 -10.93 -14.21
N TYR A 99 2.07 -10.02 -14.84
CA TYR A 99 1.62 -9.33 -16.05
C TYR A 99 1.63 -10.28 -17.26
N ALA A 100 2.70 -11.04 -17.45
CA ALA A 100 2.85 -11.99 -18.54
C ALA A 100 1.74 -13.05 -18.54
N ASP A 101 1.32 -13.52 -17.36
CA ASP A 101 0.22 -14.48 -17.21
C ASP A 101 -1.15 -13.88 -17.59
N LYS A 102 -1.29 -12.55 -17.61
CA LYS A 102 -2.54 -11.83 -17.90
C LYS A 102 -2.69 -11.44 -19.37
N VAL A 103 -1.67 -11.63 -20.21
CA VAL A 103 -1.68 -11.22 -21.61
C VAL A 103 -1.57 -12.42 -22.54
N THR A 104 -2.32 -12.40 -23.64
CA THR A 104 -2.29 -13.47 -24.65
C THR A 104 -1.05 -13.39 -25.53
N GLU A 105 -0.56 -12.17 -25.80
CA GLU A 105 0.68 -11.92 -26.54
C GLU A 105 1.51 -10.90 -25.76
N ASN A 106 2.71 -11.30 -25.32
CA ASN A 106 3.60 -10.46 -24.54
C ASN A 106 4.61 -9.74 -25.45
N ASN A 107 4.09 -8.84 -26.30
CA ASN A 107 4.88 -8.18 -27.33
C ASN A 107 5.42 -6.82 -26.90
N VAL A 108 4.84 -6.20 -25.86
CA VAL A 108 5.24 -4.86 -25.41
C VAL A 108 6.48 -4.97 -24.53
N PRO A 109 7.60 -4.33 -24.88
CA PRO A 109 8.79 -4.31 -24.05
C PRO A 109 8.52 -3.69 -22.68
N VAL A 110 9.01 -4.32 -21.62
CA VAL A 110 8.93 -3.83 -20.23
C VAL A 110 10.34 -3.64 -19.69
N ILE A 111 10.66 -2.42 -19.26
CA ILE A 111 11.95 -2.07 -18.67
C ILE A 111 11.70 -1.56 -17.25
N GLN A 112 12.38 -2.12 -16.26
CA GLN A 112 12.39 -1.56 -14.91
C GLN A 112 13.58 -0.65 -14.71
N ILE A 113 13.36 0.48 -14.03
CA ILE A 113 14.41 1.33 -13.46
C ILE A 113 14.28 1.23 -11.95
N GLU A 114 15.29 0.61 -11.33
CA GLU A 114 15.31 0.28 -9.90
C GLU A 114 16.33 1.13 -9.15
N ARG A 115 15.87 1.77 -8.06
CA ARG A 115 16.69 2.59 -7.14
C ARG A 115 17.64 3.55 -7.86
N PRO A 116 17.12 4.41 -8.76
CA PRO A 116 17.95 5.37 -9.46
C PRO A 116 18.70 6.27 -8.46
N GLY A 117 20.00 6.49 -8.68
CA GLY A 117 20.85 7.31 -7.81
C GLY A 117 21.59 6.55 -6.71
N GLU A 118 21.22 5.30 -6.44
CA GLU A 118 21.93 4.42 -5.51
C GLU A 118 23.08 3.69 -6.21
N GLU A 119 24.14 3.35 -5.47
CA GLU A 119 25.29 2.60 -6.00
C GLU A 119 24.90 1.21 -6.52
N ASP A 120 23.87 0.60 -5.94
CA ASP A 120 23.31 -0.70 -6.34
C ASP A 120 22.05 -0.58 -7.20
N GLY A 121 21.77 0.62 -7.72
CA GLY A 121 20.69 0.88 -8.67
C GLY A 121 20.90 0.14 -10.01
N SER A 122 19.80 -0.26 -10.65
CA SER A 122 19.86 -1.05 -11.88
C SER A 122 18.75 -0.75 -12.88
N ILE A 123 18.99 -1.09 -14.13
CA ILE A 123 17.99 -1.15 -15.20
C ILE A 123 17.83 -2.60 -15.65
N ILE A 124 16.59 -3.07 -15.73
CA ILE A 124 16.27 -4.48 -16.00
C ILE A 124 15.34 -4.57 -17.22
N PRO A 125 15.82 -5.06 -18.37
CA PRO A 125 14.99 -5.34 -19.54
C PRO A 125 14.28 -6.69 -19.40
N TRP A 126 13.00 -6.70 -19.02
CA TRP A 126 12.29 -7.93 -18.64
C TRP A 126 12.05 -8.91 -19.80
N ASN A 127 11.82 -8.40 -21.00
CA ASN A 127 11.48 -9.22 -22.17
C ASN A 127 12.14 -8.78 -23.48
N ASN A 128 12.95 -7.71 -23.45
CA ASN A 128 13.59 -7.20 -24.66
C ASN A 128 14.84 -6.36 -24.36
N ASP A 129 15.98 -6.66 -25.01
CA ASP A 129 17.21 -5.86 -24.95
C ASP A 129 17.20 -4.77 -26.02
N LEU A 130 16.61 -3.63 -25.69
CA LEU A 130 16.51 -2.47 -26.58
C LEU A 130 17.69 -1.52 -26.41
N ASP A 131 18.11 -0.82 -27.48
CA ASP A 131 19.20 0.17 -27.42
C ASP A 131 18.95 1.30 -26.40
N ILE A 132 17.68 1.61 -26.11
CA ILE A 132 17.28 2.58 -25.08
C ILE A 132 17.78 2.17 -23.69
N VAL A 133 17.93 0.88 -23.40
CA VAL A 133 18.46 0.36 -22.11
C VAL A 133 19.90 0.82 -21.92
N ARG A 134 20.73 0.71 -22.98
CA ARG A 134 22.16 1.09 -22.94
C ARG A 134 22.33 2.60 -22.83
N ASP A 135 21.49 3.37 -23.52
CA ASP A 135 21.48 4.84 -23.42
C ASP A 135 21.05 5.31 -22.02
N LEU A 136 19.97 4.76 -21.47
CA LEU A 136 19.49 5.08 -20.13
C LEU A 136 20.47 4.63 -19.04
N SER A 137 21.06 3.44 -19.15
CA SER A 137 22.12 2.96 -18.24
C SER A 137 23.26 3.98 -18.14
N LYS A 138 23.74 4.51 -19.27
CA LYS A 138 24.79 5.55 -19.30
C LYS A 138 24.32 6.87 -18.69
N LYS A 139 23.12 7.33 -19.06
CA LYS A 139 22.57 8.62 -18.60
C LYS A 139 22.28 8.64 -17.09
N LEU A 140 21.84 7.52 -16.55
CA LEU A 140 21.46 7.36 -15.14
C LEU A 140 22.58 6.77 -14.28
N ASN A 141 23.69 6.34 -14.90
CA ASN A 141 24.78 5.60 -14.26
C ASN A 141 24.27 4.35 -13.51
N LEU A 142 23.47 3.52 -14.18
CA LEU A 142 22.88 2.31 -13.61
C LEU A 142 23.45 1.05 -14.26
N ALA A 143 23.67 0.01 -13.45
CA ALA A 143 24.04 -1.31 -13.95
C ALA A 143 22.88 -1.93 -14.75
N ILE A 144 23.19 -2.61 -15.86
CA ILE A 144 22.20 -3.42 -16.56
C ILE A 144 22.21 -4.81 -15.91
N VAL A 145 21.05 -5.26 -15.44
CA VAL A 145 20.86 -6.60 -14.86
C VAL A 145 19.82 -7.33 -15.70
N TYR A 146 20.14 -8.54 -16.16
CA TYR A 146 19.23 -9.30 -17.01
C TYR A 146 18.26 -10.19 -16.21
N PRO A 147 17.08 -10.52 -16.76
CA PRO A 147 16.06 -11.31 -16.05
C PRO A 147 16.54 -12.68 -15.57
N ASN A 148 17.42 -13.34 -16.33
CA ASN A 148 18.02 -14.62 -15.94
C ASN A 148 18.92 -14.49 -14.71
N GLU A 149 19.63 -13.38 -14.55
CA GLU A 149 20.44 -13.11 -13.35
C GLU A 149 19.54 -12.94 -12.13
N VAL A 150 18.42 -12.21 -12.28
CA VAL A 150 17.43 -12.06 -11.20
C VAL A 150 16.86 -13.42 -10.79
N TYR A 151 16.49 -14.26 -11.76
CA TYR A 151 15.96 -15.60 -11.49
C TYR A 151 16.97 -16.48 -10.74
N GLU A 152 18.21 -16.57 -11.25
CA GLU A 152 19.25 -17.42 -10.67
C GLU A 152 19.66 -16.97 -9.26
N ASN A 153 19.76 -15.65 -9.04
CA ASN A 153 20.21 -15.10 -7.76
C ASN A 153 19.13 -15.17 -6.67
N HIS A 154 17.86 -14.97 -7.02
CA HIS A 154 16.81 -14.74 -6.02
C HIS A 154 15.64 -15.70 -6.07
N ILE A 155 15.26 -16.24 -7.24
CA ILE A 155 13.98 -16.97 -7.40
C ILE A 155 14.17 -18.49 -7.45
N LYS A 156 15.27 -18.97 -8.02
CA LYS A 156 15.50 -20.40 -8.25
C LYS A 156 15.37 -21.27 -6.99
N GLN A 157 15.71 -20.72 -5.83
CA GLN A 157 15.64 -21.42 -4.55
C GLN A 157 14.24 -21.39 -3.91
N ASP A 158 13.38 -20.45 -4.32
CA ASP A 158 12.02 -20.29 -3.78
C ASP A 158 11.09 -21.45 -4.20
N ASN A 159 11.34 -22.05 -5.37
CA ASN A 159 10.49 -23.09 -5.96
C ASN A 159 10.65 -24.50 -5.35
N ALA A 160 11.32 -24.64 -4.20
CA ALA A 160 11.69 -25.94 -3.66
C ALA A 160 10.55 -26.67 -2.92
N ASN A 161 9.57 -25.96 -2.34
CA ASN A 161 8.51 -26.55 -1.51
C ASN A 161 7.14 -25.92 -1.78
N VAL A 162 6.16 -26.76 -2.12
CA VAL A 162 4.74 -26.38 -2.16
C VAL A 162 4.33 -25.96 -0.74
N ASN A 163 3.70 -24.79 -0.60
CA ASN A 163 3.30 -24.13 0.65
C ASN A 163 4.35 -23.32 1.41
N GLN A 164 5.48 -22.96 0.79
CA GLN A 164 6.44 -22.03 1.38
C GLN A 164 6.62 -20.80 0.49
N ARG A 165 6.76 -19.63 1.11
CA ARG A 165 7.14 -18.40 0.40
C ARG A 165 8.29 -17.70 1.11
N ILE A 166 9.42 -17.61 0.42
CA ILE A 166 10.56 -16.82 0.85
C ILE A 166 10.25 -15.34 0.62
N VAL A 167 10.55 -14.52 1.63
CA VAL A 167 10.43 -13.06 1.59
C VAL A 167 11.83 -12.47 1.62
N HIS A 168 12.17 -11.78 0.54
CA HIS A 168 13.52 -11.27 0.29
C HIS A 168 13.70 -9.84 0.82
N GLY A 169 14.93 -9.52 1.25
CA GLY A 169 15.31 -8.18 1.72
C GLY A 169 14.56 -7.71 2.97
N VAL A 170 14.36 -8.64 3.90
CA VAL A 170 13.82 -8.37 5.23
C VAL A 170 14.95 -7.96 6.17
N SER A 171 14.62 -7.13 7.16
CA SER A 171 15.51 -6.80 8.28
C SER A 171 14.87 -7.25 9.59
N PRO A 172 15.66 -7.51 10.65
CA PRO A 172 15.10 -7.74 11.98
C PRO A 172 14.20 -6.59 12.45
N ASP A 173 13.21 -6.91 13.28
CA ASP A 173 12.25 -5.98 13.88
C ASP A 173 11.30 -5.27 12.89
N GLU A 174 11.16 -5.80 11.67
CA GLU A 174 10.17 -5.34 10.69
C GLU A 174 8.82 -6.04 10.90
N ASN A 175 7.72 -5.30 10.79
CA ASN A 175 6.39 -5.91 10.70
C ASN A 175 6.28 -6.79 9.45
N ILE A 176 5.58 -7.91 9.57
CA ILE A 176 5.25 -8.80 8.45
C ILE A 176 3.79 -8.55 8.10
N MET A 177 3.55 -7.98 6.92
CA MET A 177 2.20 -7.68 6.45
C MET A 177 1.83 -8.54 5.25
N VAL A 178 0.68 -9.21 5.32
CA VAL A 178 0.13 -10.06 4.26
C VAL A 178 -1.27 -9.56 3.94
N ASN A 179 -1.53 -9.21 2.67
CA ASN A 179 -2.81 -8.66 2.21
C ASN A 179 -3.33 -7.51 3.09
N SER A 180 -2.41 -6.63 3.53
CA SER A 180 -2.67 -5.48 4.40
C SER A 180 -2.97 -5.79 5.88
N VAL A 181 -2.80 -7.04 6.33
CA VAL A 181 -2.91 -7.44 7.74
C VAL A 181 -1.52 -7.73 8.31
N VAL A 182 -1.20 -7.15 9.46
CA VAL A 182 0.05 -7.46 10.18
C VAL A 182 -0.13 -8.81 10.87
N ILE A 183 0.69 -9.79 10.49
CA ILE A 183 0.60 -11.17 10.99
C ILE A 183 1.75 -11.54 11.94
N GLY A 184 2.70 -10.63 12.16
CA GLY A 184 3.88 -10.93 12.95
C GLY A 184 5.00 -9.92 12.74
N LYS A 185 6.17 -10.26 13.28
CA LYS A 185 7.41 -9.48 13.14
C LYS A 185 8.58 -10.37 12.78
N THR A 186 9.54 -9.82 12.04
CA THR A 186 10.79 -10.50 11.72
C THR A 186 11.75 -10.45 12.92
N ASN A 187 12.52 -11.51 13.12
CA ASN A 187 13.64 -11.54 14.07
C ASN A 187 14.98 -11.84 13.37
N SER A 188 14.97 -11.84 12.04
CA SER A 188 16.02 -12.33 11.17
C SER A 188 16.07 -11.51 9.87
N ASP A 189 17.19 -11.59 9.16
CA ASP A 189 17.39 -11.07 7.79
C ASP A 189 16.89 -12.04 6.70
N LYS A 190 16.30 -13.16 7.12
CA LYS A 190 15.67 -14.18 6.28
C LYS A 190 14.29 -14.48 6.83
N LEU A 191 13.29 -14.52 5.95
CA LEU A 191 11.90 -14.82 6.31
C LEU A 191 11.31 -15.83 5.33
N THR A 192 10.68 -16.88 5.86
CA THR A 192 9.87 -17.82 5.07
C THR A 192 8.50 -17.96 5.72
N LEU A 193 7.44 -17.71 4.96
CA LEU A 193 6.06 -17.99 5.35
C LEU A 193 5.72 -19.43 5.01
N ILE A 194 5.06 -20.14 5.92
CA ILE A 194 4.62 -21.53 5.74
C ILE A 194 3.10 -21.57 5.87
N ALA A 195 2.44 -22.09 4.83
CA ALA A 195 1.00 -22.31 4.84
C ALA A 195 0.62 -23.80 4.86
N ARG A 196 -0.58 -24.09 5.34
CA ARG A 196 -1.26 -25.38 5.20
C ARG A 196 -2.75 -25.11 5.04
N ASP A 197 -3.39 -25.77 4.08
CA ASP A 197 -4.82 -25.60 3.80
C ASP A 197 -5.20 -24.11 3.65
N ASN A 198 -4.40 -23.35 2.90
CA ASN A 198 -4.51 -21.91 2.72
C ASN A 198 -4.46 -21.07 4.01
N HIS A 199 -3.95 -21.58 5.12
CA HIS A 199 -3.73 -20.79 6.33
C HIS A 199 -2.23 -20.70 6.61
N ILE A 200 -1.73 -19.51 6.98
CA ILE A 200 -0.37 -19.38 7.49
C ILE A 200 -0.32 -20.04 8.87
N VAL A 201 0.52 -21.07 8.99
CA VAL A 201 0.63 -21.89 10.20
C VAL A 201 1.96 -21.71 10.92
N ASP A 202 2.99 -21.24 10.23
CA ASP A 202 4.32 -21.06 10.80
C ASP A 202 5.15 -20.05 9.98
N ILE A 203 6.19 -19.49 10.59
CA ILE A 203 7.19 -18.64 9.92
C ILE A 203 8.60 -18.97 10.40
N ILE A 204 9.54 -19.01 9.46
CA ILE A 204 10.97 -19.12 9.77
C ILE A 204 11.56 -17.72 9.73
N GLY A 205 12.24 -17.30 10.80
CA GLY A 205 12.86 -15.98 10.89
C GLY A 205 11.93 -14.84 11.31
N GLY A 206 10.84 -15.18 12.00
CA GLY A 206 9.96 -14.22 12.65
C GLY A 206 9.13 -14.84 13.77
N GLU A 207 8.25 -14.04 14.36
CA GLU A 207 7.25 -14.44 15.33
C GLU A 207 5.83 -14.06 14.87
N LEU A 208 4.90 -15.01 14.93
CA LEU A 208 3.50 -14.83 14.51
C LEU A 208 2.68 -14.09 15.59
N LYS A 209 1.83 -13.16 15.15
CA LYS A 209 0.79 -12.50 15.94
C LYS A 209 -0.53 -13.24 15.70
N GLN A 210 -0.96 -14.04 16.68
CA GLN A 210 -2.17 -14.88 16.59
C GLN A 210 -3.41 -14.11 16.11
N HIS A 211 -3.65 -12.94 16.69
CA HIS A 211 -4.78 -12.09 16.31
C HIS A 211 -4.69 -11.60 14.85
N GLY A 212 -3.48 -11.37 14.34
CA GLY A 212 -3.27 -11.04 12.94
C GLY A 212 -3.62 -12.18 11.98
N LEU A 213 -3.36 -13.43 12.38
CA LEU A 213 -3.76 -14.62 11.60
C LEU A 213 -5.28 -14.81 11.57
N GLU A 214 -5.94 -14.58 12.70
CA GLU A 214 -7.41 -14.60 12.79
C GLU A 214 -8.05 -13.57 11.86
N LYS A 215 -7.47 -12.36 11.79
CA LYS A 215 -7.89 -11.29 10.88
C LYS A 215 -7.57 -11.58 9.41
N LEU A 216 -6.45 -12.25 9.12
CA LEU A 216 -6.07 -12.59 7.74
C LEU A 216 -6.96 -13.69 7.14
N GLY A 217 -7.23 -14.76 7.89
CA GLY A 217 -7.98 -15.92 7.40
C GLY A 217 -7.25 -16.71 6.31
N GLU A 218 -8.01 -17.20 5.32
CA GLU A 218 -7.46 -17.95 4.18
C GLU A 218 -6.64 -17.05 3.25
N VAL A 219 -5.47 -17.56 2.85
CA VAL A 219 -4.52 -16.90 1.97
C VAL A 219 -3.80 -17.91 1.08
N ASP A 220 -3.77 -17.61 -0.20
CA ASP A 220 -2.86 -18.25 -1.15
C ASP A 220 -1.52 -17.51 -1.15
N LEU A 221 -0.45 -18.19 -0.72
CA LEU A 221 0.87 -17.59 -0.63
C LEU A 221 1.44 -17.20 -2.00
N ASP A 222 0.99 -17.79 -3.11
CA ASP A 222 1.53 -17.45 -4.43
C ASP A 222 1.01 -16.07 -4.88
N SER A 223 -0.29 -15.83 -4.69
CA SER A 223 -0.93 -14.56 -5.07
C SER A 223 -0.88 -13.47 -3.99
N ALA A 224 -0.55 -13.81 -2.73
CA ALA A 224 -0.53 -12.86 -1.62
C ALA A 224 0.40 -11.66 -1.85
N ILE A 225 -0.04 -10.48 -1.39
CA ILE A 225 0.82 -9.30 -1.31
C ILE A 225 1.51 -9.31 0.05
N VAL A 226 2.81 -9.57 0.05
CA VAL A 226 3.64 -9.61 1.26
C VAL A 226 4.57 -8.40 1.28
N LYS A 227 4.57 -7.66 2.38
CA LYS A 227 5.44 -6.50 2.63
C LYS A 227 6.07 -6.62 4.01
N THR A 228 7.26 -6.06 4.17
CA THR A 228 7.88 -5.90 5.49
C THR A 228 8.33 -4.46 5.73
N GLY A 229 8.35 -4.06 6.99
CA GLY A 229 8.75 -2.73 7.43
C GLY A 229 7.65 -1.69 7.27
N LEU A 230 8.05 -0.42 7.18
CA LEU A 230 7.12 0.70 7.07
C LEU A 230 6.55 0.81 5.66
N LEU A 231 5.29 1.24 5.55
CA LEU A 231 4.64 1.45 4.25
C LEU A 231 5.15 2.71 3.52
N ARG A 232 5.74 3.65 4.28
CA ARG A 232 6.40 4.86 3.80
C ARG A 232 7.44 5.30 4.83
N HIS A 233 8.68 5.47 4.39
CA HIS A 233 9.81 5.82 5.28
C HIS A 233 10.11 7.32 5.32
N ALA A 234 9.75 8.08 4.28
CA ALA A 234 10.12 9.48 4.20
C ALA A 234 9.35 10.31 5.23
N LYS A 235 10.08 11.19 5.94
CA LYS A 235 9.46 12.26 6.73
C LYS A 235 8.93 13.29 5.77
N VAL A 236 7.61 13.45 5.76
CA VAL A 236 6.92 14.30 4.80
C VAL A 236 6.15 15.41 5.50
N THR A 237 6.00 16.53 4.80
CA THR A 237 5.01 17.54 5.16
C THR A 237 3.76 17.25 4.34
N PRO A 238 2.67 16.77 4.97
CA PRO A 238 1.47 16.38 4.23
C PRO A 238 0.83 17.61 3.57
N ARG A 239 0.37 17.45 2.32
CA ARG A 239 -0.36 18.51 1.63
C ARG A 239 -1.85 18.26 1.70
N VAL A 240 -2.59 19.21 2.27
CA VAL A 240 -4.05 19.19 2.24
C VAL A 240 -4.54 19.70 0.88
N ILE A 241 -5.34 18.91 0.19
CA ILE A 241 -6.04 19.28 -1.03
C ILE A 241 -7.45 19.79 -0.69
N SER A 242 -7.85 20.87 -1.34
CA SER A 242 -9.21 21.41 -1.20
C SER A 242 -10.20 20.41 -1.79
N THR A 243 -11.09 19.89 -0.95
CA THR A 243 -12.23 19.10 -1.37
C THR A 243 -13.48 19.99 -1.37
N ASN A 244 -14.33 19.84 -2.38
CA ASN A 244 -15.67 20.44 -2.33
C ASN A 244 -16.50 19.59 -1.38
N LYS A 245 -16.43 19.90 -0.08
CA LYS A 245 -17.24 19.23 0.94
C LYS A 245 -18.72 19.42 0.58
N SER A 246 -19.46 18.32 0.51
CA SER A 246 -20.92 18.37 0.34
C SER A 246 -21.54 19.19 1.47
N ASN A 247 -22.68 19.83 1.22
CA ASN A 247 -23.48 20.43 2.29
C ASN A 247 -24.05 19.36 3.24
N ASP A 248 -24.16 18.12 2.78
CA ASP A 248 -24.61 16.99 3.59
C ASP A 248 -23.44 16.44 4.41
N TYR A 249 -23.65 16.27 5.72
CA TYR A 249 -22.64 15.74 6.63
C TYR A 249 -22.58 14.21 6.54
N LYS A 250 -21.87 13.73 5.52
CA LYS A 250 -21.74 12.30 5.17
C LYS A 250 -20.74 11.62 6.10
N ILE A 251 -21.18 10.60 6.83
CA ILE A 251 -20.31 9.74 7.65
C ILE A 251 -20.15 8.40 6.97
N THR A 252 -18.93 7.88 6.92
CA THR A 252 -18.62 6.56 6.38
C THR A 252 -17.94 5.68 7.42
N PHE A 253 -18.08 4.36 7.27
CA PHE A 253 -17.50 3.37 8.18
C PHE A 253 -16.41 2.56 7.48
N LEU A 254 -15.30 2.32 8.18
CA LEU A 254 -14.15 1.55 7.69
C LEU A 254 -13.65 0.57 8.75
N ASP A 255 -13.85 -0.72 8.49
CA ASP A 255 -13.54 -1.82 9.42
C ASP A 255 -12.16 -2.45 9.15
N HIS A 256 -11.64 -2.29 7.93
CA HIS A 256 -10.49 -3.07 7.47
C HIS A 256 -9.46 -2.22 6.72
N ALA A 257 -8.21 -2.25 7.19
CA ALA A 257 -7.08 -1.55 6.56
C ALA A 257 -6.82 -1.93 5.08
N GLY A 258 -7.37 -3.06 4.61
CA GLY A 258 -7.25 -3.52 3.22
C GLY A 258 -8.09 -2.73 2.20
N GLU A 259 -9.09 -1.98 2.65
CA GLU A 259 -9.98 -1.21 1.76
C GLU A 259 -9.26 -0.03 1.08
N ASP A 260 -9.89 0.54 0.05
CA ASP A 260 -9.37 1.76 -0.59
C ASP A 260 -9.85 3.00 0.17
N VAL A 261 -9.06 3.46 1.16
CA VAL A 261 -9.36 4.64 2.00
C VAL A 261 -9.71 5.88 1.17
N TYR A 262 -9.16 6.01 -0.04
CA TYR A 262 -9.41 7.12 -0.95
C TYR A 262 -10.87 7.22 -1.42
N LYS A 263 -11.67 6.16 -1.31
CA LYS A 263 -13.11 6.20 -1.58
C LYS A 263 -13.87 7.14 -0.63
N PHE A 264 -13.31 7.40 0.55
CA PHE A 264 -13.89 8.25 1.58
C PHE A 264 -13.45 9.71 1.49
N ARG A 265 -12.75 10.12 0.42
CA ARG A 265 -12.23 11.49 0.24
C ARG A 265 -13.29 12.59 0.17
N ASP A 266 -14.55 12.21 -0.01
CA ASP A 266 -15.70 13.11 -0.11
C ASP A 266 -16.61 12.99 1.14
N SER A 267 -16.18 12.26 2.17
CA SER A 267 -16.88 12.15 3.46
C SER A 267 -16.62 13.38 4.34
N SER A 268 -17.53 13.65 5.27
CA SER A 268 -17.36 14.65 6.32
C SER A 268 -16.67 14.08 7.56
N LEU A 269 -16.83 12.77 7.80
CA LEU A 269 -16.24 12.03 8.91
C LEU A 269 -16.07 10.55 8.53
N VAL A 270 -15.01 9.90 9.00
CA VAL A 270 -14.84 8.45 8.86
C VAL A 270 -14.73 7.79 10.23
N ILE A 271 -15.56 6.80 10.51
CA ILE A 271 -15.41 5.93 11.67
C ILE A 271 -14.50 4.77 11.28
N THR A 272 -13.43 4.54 12.04
CA THR A 272 -12.44 3.49 11.77
C THR A 272 -12.38 2.51 12.94
N VAL A 273 -12.16 1.22 12.65
CA VAL A 273 -12.03 0.16 13.66
C VAL A 273 -10.65 -0.49 13.57
N GLY A 274 -9.98 -0.61 14.71
CA GLY A 274 -8.64 -1.15 14.87
C GLY A 274 -7.56 -0.07 14.84
N ASP A 275 -6.48 -0.31 15.58
CA ASP A 275 -5.36 0.61 15.77
C ASP A 275 -4.66 0.97 14.45
N ASP A 276 -4.25 -0.03 13.66
CA ASP A 276 -3.55 0.20 12.39
C ASP A 276 -4.46 0.75 11.29
N THR A 277 -5.71 0.29 11.21
CA THR A 277 -6.72 0.86 10.31
C THR A 277 -6.90 2.33 10.62
N THR A 278 -7.05 2.70 11.89
CA THR A 278 -7.18 4.09 12.34
C THR A 278 -5.92 4.89 12.01
N LEU A 279 -4.72 4.34 12.25
CA LEU A 279 -3.46 5.01 11.96
C LEU A 279 -3.28 5.31 10.47
N ILE A 280 -3.41 4.31 9.60
CA ILE A 280 -3.25 4.49 8.14
C ILE A 280 -4.35 5.39 7.59
N SER A 281 -5.59 5.18 8.02
CA SER A 281 -6.72 5.91 7.45
C SER A 281 -6.67 7.38 7.84
N SER A 282 -6.36 7.69 9.10
CA SER A 282 -6.15 9.07 9.53
C SER A 282 -5.02 9.75 8.76
N ASP A 283 -3.90 9.06 8.54
CA ASP A 283 -2.79 9.59 7.73
C ASP A 283 -3.26 9.95 6.31
N ILE A 284 -3.92 9.03 5.61
CA ILE A 284 -4.39 9.28 4.24
C ILE A 284 -5.46 10.38 4.21
N LEU A 285 -6.45 10.31 5.10
CA LEU A 285 -7.59 11.24 5.16
C LEU A 285 -7.19 12.65 5.58
N TYR A 286 -6.03 12.80 6.24
CA TYR A 286 -5.46 14.10 6.54
C TYR A 286 -5.31 14.98 5.29
N ARG A 287 -4.93 14.39 4.14
CA ARG A 287 -4.77 15.12 2.88
C ARG A 287 -6.09 15.70 2.36
N PHE A 288 -7.23 15.22 2.85
CA PHE A 288 -8.56 15.66 2.43
C PHE A 288 -9.27 16.51 3.49
N ASP A 289 -8.57 16.84 4.60
CA ASP A 289 -9.14 17.52 5.76
C ASP A 289 -10.38 16.79 6.33
N ILE A 290 -10.29 15.46 6.41
CA ILE A 290 -11.36 14.62 6.94
C ILE A 290 -10.96 14.08 8.33
N PRO A 291 -11.68 14.46 9.40
CA PRO A 291 -11.47 13.88 10.72
C PRO A 291 -11.90 12.42 10.77
N VAL A 292 -11.35 11.70 11.74
CA VAL A 292 -11.74 10.31 12.04
C VAL A 292 -12.30 10.17 13.44
N ILE A 293 -13.23 9.24 13.63
CA ILE A 293 -13.48 8.63 14.95
C ILE A 293 -12.89 7.23 14.95
N GLY A 294 -11.76 7.03 15.63
CA GLY A 294 -11.11 5.73 15.73
C GLY A 294 -11.60 4.95 16.93
N ILE A 295 -11.98 3.69 16.72
CA ILE A 295 -12.24 2.69 17.76
C ILE A 295 -11.02 1.76 17.81
N THR A 296 -10.26 1.83 18.90
CA THR A 296 -8.96 1.16 19.05
C THR A 296 -8.91 0.41 20.37
N ASP A 297 -8.06 -0.59 20.50
CA ASP A 297 -7.91 -1.38 21.73
C ASP A 297 -6.50 -1.28 22.35
N GLY A 298 -5.61 -0.54 21.68
CA GLY A 298 -4.25 -0.24 22.13
C GLY A 298 -3.19 -1.21 21.61
N ASP A 299 -3.50 -2.04 20.59
CA ASP A 299 -2.61 -3.06 20.03
C ASP A 299 -1.77 -2.63 18.80
N LEU A 300 -1.52 -1.32 18.64
CA LEU A 300 -0.84 -0.71 17.49
C LEU A 300 0.48 -1.39 17.04
N ASP A 301 0.53 -1.84 15.78
CA ASP A 301 1.72 -2.46 15.18
C ASP A 301 2.70 -1.46 14.54
N LYS A 302 2.31 -0.18 14.35
CA LYS A 302 3.12 0.92 13.80
C LYS A 302 3.65 0.66 12.38
N VAL A 303 2.71 0.61 11.43
CA VAL A 303 2.98 0.43 9.98
C VAL A 303 3.42 1.71 9.24
N VAL A 304 3.36 2.87 9.89
CA VAL A 304 3.93 4.17 9.46
C VAL A 304 4.64 4.82 10.64
N GLU A 305 5.68 5.65 10.39
CA GLU A 305 6.49 6.28 11.45
C GLU A 305 5.68 7.34 12.22
N ASP A 306 5.17 8.34 11.50
CA ASP A 306 4.35 9.43 12.03
C ASP A 306 3.02 9.47 11.26
N GLY A 307 1.91 9.07 11.90
CA GLY A 307 0.58 9.16 11.29
C GLY A 307 -0.09 10.50 11.57
N PHE A 308 -0.46 11.24 10.54
CA PHE A 308 -1.15 12.53 10.68
C PHE A 308 -2.63 12.35 11.04
N LYS A 309 -3.18 13.27 11.84
CA LYS A 309 -4.59 13.29 12.23
C LYS A 309 -5.13 14.71 12.11
N VAL A 310 -6.32 14.85 11.54
CA VAL A 310 -6.98 16.15 11.42
C VAL A 310 -7.43 16.60 12.80
N LYS A 311 -7.36 17.90 13.07
CA LYS A 311 -7.93 18.49 14.29
C LYS A 311 -9.41 18.11 14.41
N ASN A 312 -9.90 17.94 15.64
CA ASN A 312 -11.23 17.42 15.94
C ASN A 312 -11.44 15.93 15.65
N SER A 313 -10.42 15.18 15.23
CA SER A 313 -10.52 13.71 15.27
C SER A 313 -10.66 13.22 16.72
N ILE A 314 -11.37 12.12 16.92
CA ILE A 314 -11.68 11.54 18.24
C ILE A 314 -11.19 10.09 18.26
N ILE A 315 -10.50 9.67 19.32
CA ILE A 315 -10.05 8.28 19.48
C ILE A 315 -10.70 7.70 20.73
N PHE A 316 -11.47 6.62 20.55
CA PHE A 316 -11.99 5.76 21.61
C PHE A 316 -11.05 4.58 21.78
N GLU A 317 -10.25 4.60 22.84
CA GLU A 317 -9.47 3.43 23.27
C GLU A 317 -10.35 2.60 24.21
N VAL A 318 -10.88 1.49 23.71
CA VAL A 318 -11.72 0.53 24.44
C VAL A 318 -10.88 -0.53 25.13
N GLU A 319 -11.50 -1.41 25.92
CA GLU A 319 -10.80 -2.53 26.53
C GLU A 319 -10.17 -3.45 25.46
N ARG A 320 -9.00 -4.02 25.75
CA ARG A 320 -8.25 -4.88 24.82
C ARG A 320 -9.14 -5.99 24.25
N GLY A 321 -9.19 -6.11 22.93
CA GLY A 321 -10.00 -7.06 22.16
C GLY A 321 -11.47 -6.67 21.98
N PHE A 322 -11.89 -5.46 22.36
CA PHE A 322 -13.26 -4.97 22.19
C PHE A 322 -13.47 -4.06 20.98
N ASP A 323 -12.42 -3.62 20.29
CA ASP A 323 -12.53 -2.79 19.09
C ASP A 323 -13.40 -3.47 18.02
N ASP A 324 -13.15 -4.75 17.72
CA ASP A 324 -13.93 -5.54 16.76
C ASP A 324 -15.39 -5.78 17.24
N VAL A 325 -15.63 -5.80 18.55
CA VAL A 325 -16.98 -5.96 19.12
C VAL A 325 -17.76 -4.66 18.99
N VAL A 326 -17.17 -3.56 19.42
CA VAL A 326 -17.76 -2.21 19.33
C VAL A 326 -17.96 -1.81 17.87
N GLY A 327 -16.99 -2.08 17.01
CA GLY A 327 -17.06 -1.84 15.57
C GLY A 327 -18.26 -2.52 14.93
N ARG A 328 -18.49 -3.81 15.23
CA ARG A 328 -19.66 -4.56 14.74
C ARG A 328 -20.98 -3.96 15.23
N ASP A 329 -21.05 -3.55 16.49
CA ASP A 329 -22.27 -2.94 17.03
C ASP A 329 -22.54 -1.54 16.44
N ILE A 330 -21.50 -0.74 16.19
CA ILE A 330 -21.60 0.53 15.46
C ILE A 330 -22.13 0.27 14.05
N LYS A 331 -21.53 -0.67 13.31
CA LYS A 331 -21.96 -1.02 11.95
C LYS A 331 -23.43 -1.46 11.92
N ARG A 332 -23.84 -2.30 12.86
CA ARG A 332 -25.23 -2.77 12.95
C ARG A 332 -26.21 -1.64 13.29
N ILE A 333 -25.90 -0.83 14.30
CA ILE A 333 -26.84 0.16 14.87
C ILE A 333 -26.92 1.44 14.04
N MET A 334 -25.81 1.87 13.45
CA MET A 334 -25.73 3.14 12.73
C MET A 334 -25.77 3.00 11.21
N PHE A 335 -25.43 1.82 10.68
CA PHE A 335 -25.35 1.56 9.24
C PHE A 335 -26.24 0.41 8.77
N ASP A 336 -27.11 -0.14 9.62
CA ASP A 336 -28.00 -1.27 9.31
C ASP A 336 -27.27 -2.47 8.66
N ASP A 337 -26.01 -2.71 9.05
CA ASP A 337 -25.07 -3.69 8.47
C ASP A 337 -24.73 -3.52 6.97
N ALA A 338 -25.47 -2.71 6.21
CA ALA A 338 -25.42 -2.66 4.75
C ALA A 338 -25.14 -1.27 4.16
N GLN A 339 -25.36 -0.19 4.90
CA GLN A 339 -25.13 1.16 4.39
C GLN A 339 -23.64 1.54 4.50
N GLU A 340 -23.05 2.02 3.40
CA GLU A 340 -21.67 2.52 3.42
C GLU A 340 -21.58 3.92 4.06
N SER A 341 -22.69 4.66 4.12
CA SER A 341 -22.74 6.00 4.68
C SER A 341 -24.08 6.39 5.26
N PHE A 342 -24.07 7.27 6.26
CA PHE A 342 -25.27 7.89 6.85
C PHE A 342 -25.10 9.40 7.01
N ASN A 343 -26.20 10.14 7.11
CA ASN A 343 -26.19 11.59 7.34
C ASN A 343 -26.55 11.89 8.80
N TYR A 344 -25.64 12.53 9.54
CA TYR A 344 -25.92 13.13 10.86
C TYR A 344 -25.81 14.65 10.77
N LEU A 345 -25.99 15.40 11.87
CA LEU A 345 -25.84 16.85 11.83
C LEU A 345 -24.38 17.30 12.05
N ASN A 346 -23.60 16.58 12.87
CA ASN A 346 -22.23 16.95 13.24
C ASN A 346 -21.46 15.78 13.90
N ILE A 347 -20.19 16.00 14.25
CA ILE A 347 -19.33 15.00 14.88
C ILE A 347 -19.74 14.67 16.33
N GLU A 348 -20.31 15.64 17.05
CA GLU A 348 -20.72 15.47 18.44
C GLU A 348 -21.87 14.47 18.58
N GLU A 349 -22.85 14.51 17.67
CA GLU A 349 -23.94 13.54 17.63
C GLU A 349 -23.44 12.11 17.36
N VAL A 350 -22.47 11.97 16.45
CA VAL A 350 -21.84 10.68 16.16
C VAL A 350 -21.11 10.15 17.39
N ARG A 351 -20.32 11.02 18.05
CA ARG A 351 -19.62 10.68 19.29
C ARG A 351 -20.60 10.23 20.37
N ASP A 352 -21.67 10.96 20.60
CA ASP A 352 -22.65 10.66 21.66
C ASP A 352 -23.38 9.33 21.38
N LYS A 353 -23.66 9.03 20.10
CA LYS A 353 -24.22 7.74 19.71
C LYS A 353 -23.24 6.59 19.96
N ILE A 354 -21.95 6.79 19.65
CA ILE A 354 -20.91 5.78 19.93
C ILE A 354 -20.79 5.54 21.44
N ILE A 355 -20.84 6.60 22.26
CA ILE A 355 -20.86 6.48 23.73
C ILE A 355 -22.03 5.63 24.21
N GLU A 356 -23.24 5.86 23.68
CA GLU A 356 -24.42 5.05 23.99
C GLU A 356 -24.19 3.57 23.67
N ILE A 357 -23.64 3.27 22.49
CA ILE A 357 -23.35 1.90 22.05
C ILE A 357 -22.34 1.22 22.98
N ILE A 358 -21.22 1.89 23.29
CA ILE A 358 -20.18 1.34 24.17
C ILE A 358 -20.72 1.10 25.58
N ASN A 359 -21.54 2.02 26.11
CA ASN A 359 -22.15 1.88 27.44
C ASN A 359 -23.14 0.70 27.48
N ASN A 360 -23.90 0.45 26.41
CA ASN A 360 -24.87 -0.64 26.35
C ASN A 360 -24.22 -2.03 26.46
N ILE A 361 -22.96 -2.16 26.04
CA ILE A 361 -22.19 -3.40 26.18
C ILE A 361 -21.31 -3.44 27.44
N ASN A 362 -21.42 -2.45 28.33
CA ASN A 362 -20.63 -2.29 29.55
C ASN A 362 -19.10 -2.32 29.33
N CYS A 363 -18.63 -1.86 28.17
CA CYS A 363 -17.20 -1.78 27.87
C CYS A 363 -16.63 -0.45 28.38
N LYS A 364 -15.45 -0.49 29.01
CA LYS A 364 -14.75 0.74 29.42
C LYS A 364 -14.01 1.34 28.23
N TYR A 365 -13.85 2.65 28.26
CA TYR A 365 -13.11 3.37 27.22
C TYR A 365 -12.45 4.63 27.76
N LYS A 366 -11.46 5.13 27.02
CA LYS A 366 -10.92 6.49 27.15
C LYS A 366 -11.16 7.23 25.84
N ILE A 367 -11.48 8.52 25.94
CA ILE A 367 -11.61 9.40 24.77
C ILE A 367 -10.41 10.34 24.72
N SER A 368 -9.74 10.38 23.57
CA SER A 368 -8.73 11.39 23.25
C SER A 368 -9.23 12.29 22.11
N TYR A 369 -9.02 13.60 22.25
CA TYR A 369 -9.35 14.59 21.22
C TYR A 369 -8.06 15.10 20.58
N ILE A 370 -8.03 15.16 19.25
CA ILE A 370 -6.89 15.70 18.51
C ILE A 370 -7.04 17.22 18.38
N GLU A 371 -6.12 17.96 18.99
CA GLU A 371 -6.13 19.43 19.06
C GLU A 371 -5.47 20.17 17.89
#